data_AF-A0A3D5P464-F1
#
_entry.id   AF-A0A3D5P464-F1
#
_cell.length_a   1.000
_cell.length_b   1.000
_cell.length_c   1.000
_cell.angle_alpha   90.00
_cell.angle_beta   90.00
_cell.angle_gamma   90.00
#
_symmetry.space_group_name_H-M   'P 1'
#
loop_
_entity.id
_entity.type
_entity.pdbx_description
1 polymer ?
#
loop_
_entity_poly.entity_id
_entity_poly.type
_entity_poly.pdbx_seq_one_letter_code
_entity_poly.pdbx_strand_id
1 'polypeptide(L)'
;MTKVPMTAVSLKSLRGFVFDILRAMGVPEEEAEIFGSALIFSELRFHPGHGQGVKKLRRYQSRFAEGGIDPAAPWEILKESPALALVSANNGIGTVAATRAMRLAIEKSKVCGIGQVIVRDS
;
A
#
# COMPACT_ATOMS: atom_id res chain seq x y z
N MET A 1 17.20 -26.60 13.31
CA MET A 1 16.11 -25.71 12.83
C MET A 1 14.84 -26.10 13.57
N THR A 2 14.31 -25.23 14.42
CA THR A 2 13.05 -25.48 15.13
C THR A 2 11.92 -25.46 14.11
N LYS A 3 11.17 -26.55 13.98
CA LYS A 3 9.96 -26.59 13.13
C LYS A 3 8.95 -25.61 13.73
N VAL A 4 8.69 -24.51 13.05
CA VAL A 4 7.57 -23.62 13.39
C VAL A 4 6.30 -24.32 12.90
N PRO A 5 5.33 -24.62 13.79
CA PRO A 5 4.06 -25.19 13.36
C PRO A 5 3.36 -24.21 12.42
N MET A 6 2.96 -24.70 11.25
CA MET A 6 2.27 -23.90 10.25
C MET A 6 0.76 -24.16 10.33
N THR A 7 -0.02 -23.10 10.25
CA THR A 7 -1.49 -23.17 10.19
C THR A 7 -1.95 -22.62 8.85
N ALA A 8 -2.68 -23.42 8.08
CA ALA A 8 -3.32 -22.96 6.86
C ALA A 8 -4.58 -22.15 7.20
N VAL A 9 -4.75 -21.00 6.54
CA VAL A 9 -5.93 -20.15 6.66
C VAL A 9 -6.52 -19.92 5.27
N SER A 10 -7.85 -19.85 5.17
CA SER A 10 -8.51 -19.59 3.88
C SER A 10 -8.28 -18.14 3.43
N LEU A 11 -8.23 -17.89 2.13
CA LEU A 11 -8.17 -16.53 1.59
C LEU A 11 -9.35 -15.67 2.06
N LYS A 12 -10.55 -16.24 2.13
CA LYS A 12 -11.77 -15.54 2.58
C LYS A 12 -11.63 -15.07 4.03
N SER A 13 -11.19 -15.95 4.94
CA SER A 13 -10.99 -15.61 6.35
C SER A 13 -9.84 -14.61 6.52
N LEU A 14 -8.75 -14.77 5.77
CA LEU A 14 -7.63 -13.85 5.81
C LEU A 14 -8.03 -12.45 5.35
N ARG A 15 -8.82 -12.35 4.27
CA ARG A 15 -9.33 -11.07 3.78
C ARG A 15 -10.18 -10.40 4.85
N GLY A 16 -11.18 -11.08 5.42
CA GLY A 16 -12.00 -10.50 6.49
C GLY A 16 -11.15 -9.93 7.63
N PHE A 17 -10.21 -10.75 8.14
CA PHE A 17 -9.29 -10.35 9.20
C PHE A 17 -8.45 -9.11 8.87
N VAL A 18 -7.84 -9.05 7.68
CA VAL A 18 -7.01 -7.92 7.26
C VAL A 18 -7.83 -6.63 7.21
N PHE A 19 -9.02 -6.67 6.63
CA PHE A 19 -9.87 -5.49 6.47
C PHE A 19 -10.46 -4.99 7.78
N ASP A 20 -10.85 -5.89 8.69
CA ASP A 20 -11.30 -5.51 10.03
C ASP A 20 -10.19 -4.83 10.84
N ILE A 21 -8.94 -5.30 10.70
CA ILE A 21 -7.78 -4.67 11.33
C ILE A 21 -7.51 -3.28 10.75
N LEU A 22 -7.51 -3.13 9.43
CA LEU A 22 -7.26 -1.83 8.79
C LEU A 22 -8.33 -0.81 9.18
N ARG A 23 -9.60 -1.24 9.25
CA ARG A 23 -10.69 -0.40 9.77
C ARG A 23 -10.46 0.00 11.23
N ALA A 24 -10.06 -0.96 12.08
CA ALA A 24 -9.76 -0.69 13.48
C ALA A 24 -8.54 0.25 13.68
N MET A 25 -7.62 0.30 12.70
CA MET A 25 -6.50 1.24 12.66
C MET A 25 -6.91 2.63 12.15
N GLY A 26 -8.17 2.85 11.74
CA GLY A 26 -8.64 4.11 11.19
C GLY A 26 -8.25 4.34 9.73
N VAL A 27 -7.89 3.29 8.99
CA VAL A 27 -7.61 3.41 7.55
C VAL A 27 -8.91 3.61 6.80
N PRO A 28 -9.05 4.65 5.94
CA PRO A 28 -10.26 4.84 5.17
C PRO A 28 -10.48 3.69 4.17
N GLU A 29 -11.73 3.49 3.76
CA GLU A 29 -12.15 2.27 3.06
C GLU A 29 -11.42 2.05 1.73
N GLU A 30 -11.23 3.10 0.92
CA GLU A 30 -10.55 3.02 -0.36
C GLU A 30 -9.06 2.67 -0.20
N GLU A 31 -8.40 3.27 0.79
CA GLU A 31 -7.03 3.00 1.17
C GLU A 31 -6.86 1.57 1.69
N ALA A 32 -7.82 1.09 2.49
CA ALA A 32 -7.85 -0.26 3.02
C ALA A 32 -7.99 -1.30 1.88
N GLU A 33 -8.81 -1.01 0.87
CA GLU A 33 -8.95 -1.87 -0.31
C GLU A 33 -7.64 -2.01 -1.10
N ILE A 34 -6.93 -0.92 -1.35
CA ILE A 34 -5.64 -0.96 -2.05
C ILE A 34 -4.58 -1.64 -1.18
N PHE A 35 -4.43 -1.20 0.06
CA PHE A 35 -3.36 -1.63 0.93
C PHE A 35 -3.54 -3.09 1.39
N GLY A 36 -4.75 -3.45 1.87
CA GLY A 36 -5.08 -4.79 2.31
C GLY A 36 -4.96 -5.81 1.18
N SER A 37 -5.43 -5.48 -0.02
CA SER A 37 -5.30 -6.36 -1.19
C SER A 37 -3.83 -6.59 -1.57
N ALA A 38 -2.98 -5.57 -1.49
CA ALA A 38 -1.55 -5.72 -1.75
C ALA A 38 -0.84 -6.60 -0.71
N LEU A 39 -1.20 -6.47 0.58
CA LEU A 39 -0.67 -7.34 1.63
C LEU A 39 -1.08 -8.80 1.41
N ILE A 40 -2.34 -9.05 1.09
CA ILE A 40 -2.85 -10.41 0.81
C ILE A 40 -2.20 -10.97 -0.44
N PHE A 41 -2.08 -10.18 -1.51
CA PHE A 41 -1.41 -10.60 -2.73
C PHE A 41 0.05 -11.00 -2.47
N SER A 42 0.76 -10.24 -1.64
CA SER A 42 2.12 -10.57 -1.22
C SER A 42 2.19 -11.84 -0.38
N GLU A 43 1.18 -12.10 0.47
CA GLU A 43 1.10 -13.32 1.28
C GLU A 43 0.93 -14.56 0.38
N LEU A 44 0.01 -14.49 -0.59
CA LEU A 44 -0.30 -15.59 -1.50
C LEU A 44 0.86 -15.95 -2.44
N ARG A 45 1.68 -14.96 -2.81
CA ARG A 45 2.85 -15.16 -3.68
C ARG A 45 4.03 -15.85 -2.97
N PHE A 46 3.92 -16.09 -1.66
CA PHE A 46 4.93 -16.73 -0.80
C PHE A 46 6.36 -16.37 -1.22
N HIS A 47 6.82 -15.17 -0.89
CA HIS A 47 8.25 -14.87 -0.97
C HIS A 47 8.93 -15.51 0.24
N PRO A 48 9.70 -16.61 0.10
CA PRO A 48 10.38 -17.21 1.22
C PRO A 48 11.51 -16.25 1.64
N GLY A 49 11.23 -15.38 2.61
CA GLY A 49 12.20 -14.41 3.11
C GLY A 49 11.59 -13.12 3.66
N HIS A 50 11.36 -13.11 4.97
CA HIS A 50 11.56 -11.94 5.84
C HIS A 50 10.78 -10.63 5.57
N GLY A 51 9.44 -10.68 5.64
CA GLY A 51 8.68 -9.52 6.14
C GLY A 51 7.77 -8.77 5.15
N GLN A 52 7.38 -9.43 4.06
CA GLN A 52 6.28 -8.97 3.21
C GLN A 52 4.97 -9.69 3.61
N GLY A 53 3.83 -9.26 3.09
CA GLY A 53 2.52 -9.86 3.42
C GLY A 53 1.92 -9.38 4.74
N VAL A 54 0.97 -10.15 5.28
CA VAL A 54 0.07 -9.69 6.37
C VAL A 54 0.80 -9.48 7.70
N LYS A 55 2.00 -10.05 7.87
CA LYS A 55 2.89 -9.78 9.01
C LYS A 55 3.17 -8.28 9.18
N LYS A 56 3.16 -7.50 8.10
CA LYS A 56 3.40 -6.05 8.14
C LYS A 56 2.37 -5.28 8.94
N LEU A 57 1.15 -5.81 9.12
CA LEU A 57 0.08 -5.13 9.87
C LEU A 57 0.54 -4.66 11.25
N ARG A 58 1.36 -5.45 11.96
CA ARG A 58 1.92 -5.04 13.26
C ARG A 58 2.81 -3.79 13.17
N ARG A 59 3.67 -3.72 12.16
CA ARG A 59 4.54 -2.55 11.95
C ARG A 59 3.74 -1.31 11.54
N TYR A 60 2.73 -1.49 10.70
CA TYR A 60 1.86 -0.37 10.31
C TYR A 60 1.02 0.13 11.47
N GLN A 61 0.54 -0.75 12.36
CA GLN A 61 -0.11 -0.34 13.60
C GLN A 61 0.76 0.65 14.40
N SER A 62 2.03 0.31 14.63
CA SER A 62 2.92 1.16 15.41
C SER A 62 3.20 2.48 14.69
N ARG A 63 3.46 2.44 13.37
CA ARG A 63 3.69 3.66 12.58
C ARG A 63 2.46 4.57 12.50
N PHE A 64 1.25 4.03 12.43
CA PHE A 64 0.02 4.83 12.49
C PHE A 64 -0.15 5.45 13.87
N ALA A 65 0.05 4.68 14.94
CA ALA A 65 -0.09 5.16 16.32
C ALA A 65 0.94 6.25 16.66
N GLU A 66 2.15 6.16 16.11
CA GLU A 66 3.24 7.14 16.29
C GLU A 66 3.12 8.37 15.37
N GLY A 67 2.10 8.43 14.49
CA GLY A 67 1.98 9.48 13.46
C GLY A 67 3.05 9.41 12.37
N GLY A 68 3.83 8.31 12.33
CA GLY A 68 4.87 8.05 11.35
C GLY A 68 4.35 7.61 9.98
N ILE A 69 3.06 7.31 9.85
CA ILE A 69 2.30 7.26 8.59
C ILE A 69 0.91 7.84 8.88
N ASP A 70 0.41 8.71 8.00
CA ASP A 70 -0.98 9.18 8.05
C ASP A 70 -1.85 8.35 7.08
N PRO A 71 -2.78 7.51 7.58
CA PRO A 71 -3.61 6.68 6.72
C PRO A 71 -4.61 7.47 5.87
N ALA A 72 -4.86 8.75 6.20
CA ALA A 72 -5.74 9.66 5.47
C ALA A 72 -4.96 10.80 4.77
N ALA A 73 -3.65 10.65 4.61
CA ALA A 73 -2.80 11.68 4.03
C ALA A 73 -3.28 12.10 2.63
N PRO A 74 -3.32 13.41 2.34
CA PRO A 74 -3.68 13.90 1.02
C PRO A 74 -2.60 13.52 -0.01
N TRP A 75 -3.05 13.18 -1.21
CA TRP A 75 -2.18 12.93 -2.35
C TRP A 75 -2.11 14.20 -3.21
N GLU A 76 -0.92 14.78 -3.38
CA GLU A 76 -0.75 16.11 -3.97
C GLU A 76 0.23 16.09 -5.16
N ILE A 77 -0.18 16.68 -6.29
CA ILE A 77 0.71 16.92 -7.44
C ILE A 77 1.45 18.23 -7.20
N LEU A 78 2.76 18.15 -7.03
CA LEU A 78 3.62 19.32 -6.80
C LEU A 78 4.07 19.97 -8.12
N LYS A 79 4.31 19.15 -9.15
CA LYS A 79 4.69 19.59 -10.49
C LYS A 79 4.12 18.63 -11.52
N GLU A 80 3.70 19.17 -12.66
CA GLU A 80 3.12 18.37 -13.73
C GLU A 80 3.57 18.87 -15.11
N SER A 81 3.79 17.92 -16.00
CA SER A 81 3.93 18.12 -17.44
C SER A 81 3.13 17.03 -18.17
N PRO A 82 3.01 17.06 -19.52
CA PRO A 82 2.25 16.06 -20.26
C PRO A 82 2.68 14.61 -19.96
N ALA A 83 3.99 14.36 -19.89
CA ALA A 83 4.56 13.03 -19.67
C ALA A 83 5.09 12.79 -18.24
N LEU A 84 5.22 13.82 -17.40
CA LEU A 84 5.87 13.73 -16.08
C LEU A 84 4.96 14.26 -14.96
N ALA A 85 5.10 13.72 -13.75
CA ALA A 85 4.60 14.36 -12.53
C ALA A 85 5.51 14.11 -11.33
N LEU A 86 5.58 15.10 -10.43
CA LEU A 86 6.14 14.96 -9.08
C LEU A 86 5.01 15.06 -8.07
N VAL A 87 4.94 14.09 -7.17
CA VAL A 87 3.83 13.91 -6.23
C VAL A 87 4.37 13.80 -4.80
N SER A 88 3.70 14.47 -3.85
CA SER A 88 3.87 14.21 -2.41
C SER A 88 2.81 13.22 -1.95
N ALA A 89 3.21 12.20 -1.22
CA ALA A 89 2.29 11.33 -0.49
C ALA A 89 1.98 11.85 0.92
N ASN A 90 2.64 12.93 1.37
CA ASN A 90 2.40 13.59 2.65
C ASN A 90 2.43 12.62 3.85
N ASN A 91 3.42 11.73 3.84
CA ASN A 91 3.62 10.64 4.80
C ASN A 91 2.47 9.61 4.80
N GLY A 92 1.79 9.47 3.66
CA GLY A 92 0.69 8.54 3.45
C GLY A 92 1.14 7.09 3.28
N ILE A 93 0.18 6.19 3.11
CA ILE A 93 0.47 4.77 2.87
C ILE A 93 1.16 4.61 1.50
N GLY A 94 2.46 4.28 1.49
CA GLY A 94 3.24 4.16 0.26
C GLY A 94 2.63 3.25 -0.82
N THR A 95 1.95 2.16 -0.47
CA THR A 95 1.25 1.32 -1.45
C THR A 95 0.09 2.06 -2.13
N VAL A 96 -0.68 2.84 -1.38
CA VAL A 96 -1.77 3.68 -1.93
C VAL A 96 -1.18 4.74 -2.86
N ALA A 97 -0.12 5.43 -2.41
CA ALA A 97 0.56 6.44 -3.21
C ALA A 97 1.11 5.87 -4.52
N ALA A 98 1.75 4.70 -4.47
CA ALA A 98 2.29 4.02 -5.63
C ALA A 98 1.18 3.57 -6.60
N THR A 99 0.05 3.05 -6.12
CA THR A 99 -1.10 2.69 -6.96
C THR A 99 -1.67 3.91 -7.69
N ARG A 100 -1.86 5.03 -6.99
CA ARG A 100 -2.33 6.29 -7.60
C ARG A 100 -1.31 6.84 -8.60
N ALA A 101 -0.02 6.84 -8.27
CA ALA A 101 1.05 7.28 -9.16
C ALA A 101 1.16 6.42 -10.43
N MET A 102 1.03 5.10 -10.30
CA MET A 102 1.04 4.19 -11.46
C MET A 102 -0.15 4.44 -12.38
N ARG A 103 -1.35 4.67 -11.84
CA ARG A 103 -2.52 5.06 -12.65
C ARG A 103 -2.24 6.34 -13.43
N LEU A 104 -1.70 7.38 -12.79
CA LEU A 104 -1.34 8.63 -13.46
C LEU A 104 -0.25 8.42 -14.54
N ALA A 105 0.77 7.62 -14.26
CA ALA A 105 1.81 7.29 -15.24
C ALA A 105 1.22 6.60 -16.49
N ILE A 106 0.29 5.66 -16.30
CA ILE A 106 -0.40 4.97 -17.40
C ILE A 106 -1.25 5.96 -18.21
N GLU A 107 -2.00 6.85 -17.57
CA GLU A 107 -2.80 7.85 -18.30
C GLU A 107 -1.92 8.80 -19.11
N LYS A 108 -0.79 9.27 -18.55
CA LYS A 108 0.18 10.08 -19.28
C LYS A 108 0.82 9.32 -20.44
N SER A 109 1.17 8.05 -20.25
CA SER A 109 1.80 7.24 -21.29
C SER A 109 0.88 6.96 -22.48
N LYS A 110 -0.44 6.85 -22.26
CA LYS A 110 -1.41 6.72 -23.35
C LYS A 110 -1.44 7.93 -24.28
N VAL A 111 -1.15 9.12 -23.76
CA VAL A 111 -1.15 10.38 -24.53
C VAL A 111 0.22 10.68 -25.13
N CYS A 112 1.30 10.51 -24.36
CA CYS A 112 2.64 10.95 -24.74
C CYS A 112 3.59 9.81 -25.15
N GLY A 113 3.13 8.56 -25.15
CA GLY A 113 3.96 7.36 -25.38
C GLY A 113 4.79 6.93 -24.17
N ILE A 114 5.11 7.86 -23.26
CA ILE A 114 5.77 7.63 -21.98
C ILE A 114 5.05 8.40 -20.87
N GLY A 115 5.04 7.82 -19.67
CA GLY A 115 4.55 8.47 -18.45
C GLY A 115 5.44 8.13 -17.29
N GLN A 116 5.95 9.14 -16.57
CA GLN A 116 6.79 8.95 -15.40
C GLN A 116 6.26 9.79 -14.25
N VAL A 117 5.97 9.13 -13.13
CA VAL A 117 5.51 9.79 -11.91
C VAL A 117 6.48 9.47 -10.79
N ILE A 118 7.02 10.51 -10.15
CA ILE A 118 7.94 10.42 -9.04
C ILE A 118 7.16 10.75 -7.77
N VAL A 119 7.21 9.85 -6.78
CA VAL A 119 6.58 10.04 -5.48
C VAL A 119 7.66 10.34 -4.45
N ARG A 120 7.41 11.33 -3.58
CA ARG A 120 8.19 11.59 -2.37
C ARG A 120 7.30 11.56 -1.13
N ASP A 121 7.93 11.56 0.03
CA ASP A 121 7.26 11.62 1.34
C ASP A 121 6.23 10.48 1.53
N SER A 122 6.63 9.23 1.20
CA SER A 122 5.77 8.01 1.18
C SER A 122 6.22 6.89 2.12
#